data_AF-A0A800IJD0-F1
#
_entry.id   AF-A0A800IJD0-F1
#
_cell.length_a   1.000
_cell.length_b   1.000
_cell.length_c   1.000
_cell.angle_alpha   90.00
_cell.angle_beta   90.00
_cell.angle_gamma   90.00
#
_symmetry.space_group_name_H-M   'P 1'
#
loop_
_entity.id
_entity.type
_entity.pdbx_description
1 polymer ?
#
loop_
_entity_poly.entity_id
_entity_poly.type
_entity_poly.pdbx_seq_one_letter_code
_entity_poly.pdbx_strand_id
1 'polypeptide(L)'
;VNPKPSYLLKLRKADLLIAVGRELEVGWLPALVQQSRNKKLRGGGNGYLDASIGCSVLQQSTKRVDRSMGDVHPFGNPHYWLTPNNGIVIATNISTRLSEIDPDQADHYRTRLADFVRRLKEASARWDALISPYSGTSVVTYH
;
A
#
# COMPACT_ATOMS: atom_id res chain seq x y z
N VAL A 1 -7.41 -11.45 -12.82
CA VAL A 1 -6.18 -10.83 -13.38
C VAL A 1 -5.20 -11.93 -13.74
N ASN A 2 -4.69 -11.98 -14.97
CA ASN A 2 -3.60 -12.89 -15.35
C ASN A 2 -2.26 -12.17 -15.21
N PRO A 3 -1.37 -12.59 -14.28
CA PRO A 3 -0.08 -11.93 -14.12
C PRO A 3 0.84 -12.19 -15.32
N LYS A 4 1.55 -11.15 -15.76
CA LYS A 4 2.52 -11.28 -16.87
C LYS A 4 3.70 -12.17 -16.43
N PRO A 5 4.10 -13.18 -17.23
CA PRO A 5 5.25 -14.05 -16.90
C PRO A 5 6.54 -13.28 -16.59
N SER A 6 6.74 -12.11 -17.22
CA SER A 6 7.87 -11.22 -16.96
C SER A 6 8.01 -10.78 -15.50
N TYR A 7 6.95 -10.83 -14.70
CA TYR A 7 7.00 -10.47 -13.28
C TYR A 7 7.77 -11.50 -12.45
N LEU A 8 7.79 -12.77 -12.86
CA LEU A 8 8.61 -13.79 -12.18
C LEU A 8 10.09 -13.41 -12.20
N LEU A 9 10.58 -12.91 -13.34
CA LEU A 9 11.97 -12.48 -13.49
C LEU A 9 12.30 -11.24 -12.65
N LYS A 10 11.35 -10.30 -12.54
CA LYS A 10 11.51 -9.12 -11.67
C LYS A 10 11.53 -9.52 -10.20
N LEU A 11 10.56 -10.31 -9.75
CA LEU A 11 10.46 -10.77 -8.36
C LEU A 11 11.65 -11.65 -7.96
N ARG A 12 12.20 -12.44 -8.88
CA ARG A 12 13.41 -13.24 -8.63
C ARG A 12 14.61 -12.38 -8.24
N LYS A 13 14.71 -11.17 -8.76
CA LYS A 13 15.83 -10.24 -8.53
C LYS A 13 15.55 -9.17 -7.49
N ALA A 14 14.29 -8.95 -7.12
CA ALA A 14 13.90 -7.86 -6.23
C ALA A 14 14.47 -8.02 -4.81
N ASP A 15 15.00 -6.94 -4.26
CA ASP A 15 15.33 -6.86 -2.84
C ASP A 15 14.10 -6.53 -1.98
N LEU A 16 13.18 -5.74 -2.54
CA LEU A 16 11.92 -5.35 -1.90
C LEU A 16 10.74 -5.45 -2.89
N LEU A 17 9.65 -6.06 -2.42
CA LEU A 17 8.31 -6.04 -3.01
C LEU A 17 7.39 -5.30 -2.06
N ILE A 18 6.73 -4.26 -2.57
CA ILE A 18 5.70 -3.51 -1.84
C ILE A 18 4.35 -3.92 -2.44
N ALA A 19 3.51 -4.55 -1.64
CA ALA A 19 2.13 -4.90 -1.99
C ALA A 19 1.17 -3.93 -1.31
N VAL A 20 0.05 -3.64 -1.97
CA VAL A 20 -1.05 -2.88 -1.38
C VAL A 20 -1.65 -3.65 -0.19
N GLY A 21 -1.77 -4.98 -0.30
CA GLY A 21 -2.33 -5.78 0.80
C GLY A 21 -3.85 -5.71 0.85
N ARG A 22 -4.43 -6.09 1.99
CA ARG A 22 -5.90 -6.17 2.18
C ARG A 22 -6.61 -7.00 1.11
N GLU A 23 -5.99 -8.12 0.76
CA GLU A 23 -6.44 -9.06 -0.27
C GLU A 23 -6.49 -8.54 -1.72
N LEU A 24 -6.08 -7.31 -1.99
CA LEU A 24 -6.16 -6.74 -3.35
C LEU A 24 -5.39 -7.58 -4.37
N GLU A 25 -4.24 -8.11 -3.98
CA GLU A 25 -3.40 -8.96 -4.83
C GLU A 25 -3.52 -10.47 -4.56
N VAL A 26 -4.41 -10.91 -3.66
CA VAL A 26 -4.46 -12.31 -3.18
C VAL A 26 -4.66 -13.32 -4.30
N GLY A 27 -5.40 -12.93 -5.35
CA GLY A 27 -5.72 -13.80 -6.49
C GLY A 27 -4.57 -14.03 -7.47
N TRP A 28 -3.44 -13.32 -7.37
CA TRP A 28 -2.37 -13.41 -8.38
C TRP A 28 -0.94 -13.26 -7.85
N LEU A 29 -0.70 -12.45 -6.82
CA LEU A 29 0.66 -12.18 -6.32
C LEU A 29 1.30 -13.35 -5.55
N PRO A 30 0.58 -14.09 -4.66
CA PRO A 30 1.19 -15.17 -3.89
C PRO A 30 1.83 -16.26 -4.76
N ALA A 31 1.17 -16.65 -5.85
CA ALA A 31 1.70 -17.63 -6.80
C ALA A 31 2.99 -17.14 -7.47
N LEU A 32 3.05 -15.86 -7.85
CA LEU A 32 4.26 -15.28 -8.44
C LEU A 32 5.42 -15.20 -7.44
N VAL A 33 5.14 -14.77 -6.20
CA VAL A 33 6.16 -14.73 -5.13
C VAL A 33 6.69 -16.13 -4.85
N GLN A 34 5.80 -17.13 -4.78
CA GLN A 34 6.21 -18.53 -4.64
C GLN A 34 7.04 -18.98 -5.85
N GLN A 35 6.61 -18.74 -7.08
CA GLN A 35 7.33 -19.23 -8.26
C GLN A 35 8.65 -18.48 -8.54
N SER A 36 8.80 -17.25 -8.06
CA SER A 36 10.02 -16.44 -8.22
C SER A 36 11.28 -17.07 -7.61
N ARG A 37 11.10 -18.00 -6.65
CA ARG A 37 12.16 -18.62 -5.84
C ARG A 37 13.04 -17.60 -5.08
N ASN A 38 12.55 -16.39 -4.87
CA ASN A 38 13.24 -15.39 -4.06
C ASN A 38 12.87 -15.55 -2.57
N LYS A 39 13.82 -16.01 -1.76
CA LYS A 39 13.62 -16.21 -0.31
C LYS A 39 13.37 -14.90 0.45
N LYS A 40 13.87 -13.76 -0.06
CA LYS A 40 13.67 -12.44 0.56
C LYS A 40 12.20 -12.07 0.65
N LEU A 41 11.39 -12.50 -0.33
CA LEU A 41 9.99 -12.12 -0.49
C LEU A 41 9.00 -13.09 0.18
N ARG A 42 9.48 -14.18 0.79
CA ARG A 42 8.62 -15.26 1.30
C ARG A 42 8.56 -15.25 2.84
N GLY A 43 7.43 -15.69 3.39
CA GLY A 43 7.32 -16.09 4.80
C GLY A 43 7.69 -15.01 5.82
N GLY A 44 7.34 -13.74 5.56
CA GLY A 44 7.70 -12.62 6.45
C GLY A 44 9.16 -12.17 6.32
N GLY A 45 9.87 -12.61 5.27
CA GLY A 45 11.20 -12.14 4.95
C GLY A 45 11.25 -10.62 4.74
N ASN A 46 12.42 -10.03 4.98
CA ASN A 46 12.57 -8.57 4.96
C ASN A 46 12.29 -7.95 3.58
N GLY A 47 12.24 -8.73 2.50
CA GLY A 47 11.94 -8.22 1.17
C GLY A 47 10.45 -8.10 0.84
N TYR A 48 9.52 -8.45 1.72
CA TYR A 48 8.08 -8.25 1.48
C TYR A 48 7.52 -7.19 2.43
N LEU A 49 6.86 -6.16 1.88
CA LEU A 49 6.19 -5.11 2.63
C LEU A 49 4.72 -5.04 2.23
N ASP A 50 3.81 -5.22 3.20
CA ASP A 50 2.39 -4.89 3.07
C ASP A 50 2.21 -3.42 3.46
N ALA A 51 1.85 -2.58 2.48
CA ALA A 51 1.71 -1.14 2.66
C ALA A 51 0.52 -0.75 3.56
N SER A 52 -0.41 -1.66 3.82
CA SER A 52 -1.61 -1.40 4.62
C SER A 52 -1.38 -1.49 6.12
N ILE A 53 -0.20 -1.96 6.54
CA ILE A 53 0.16 -2.08 7.95
C ILE A 53 0.22 -0.68 8.57
N GLY A 54 -0.54 -0.48 9.66
CA GLY A 54 -0.64 0.80 10.38
C GLY A 54 -1.57 1.84 9.73
N CYS A 55 -2.09 1.59 8.52
CA CYS A 55 -3.05 2.48 7.89
C CYS A 55 -4.43 2.39 8.55
N SER A 56 -5.14 3.52 8.60
CA SER A 56 -6.57 3.53 8.96
C SER A 56 -7.39 3.02 7.79
N VAL A 57 -8.18 1.97 8.00
CA VAL A 57 -8.94 1.30 6.94
C VAL A 57 -10.44 1.42 7.24
N LEU A 58 -11.20 1.91 6.27
CA LEU A 58 -12.64 2.05 6.36
C LEU A 58 -13.35 0.72 6.09
N GLN A 59 -14.60 0.59 6.55
CA GLN A 59 -15.49 -0.54 6.25
C GLN A 59 -14.92 -1.91 6.64
N GLN A 60 -14.03 -1.95 7.65
CA GLN A 60 -13.55 -3.21 8.19
C GLN A 60 -14.70 -3.91 8.92
N SER A 61 -15.22 -5.00 8.32
CA SER A 61 -16.33 -5.74 8.91
C SER A 61 -15.88 -6.42 10.21
N THR A 62 -16.67 -6.25 11.27
CA THR A 62 -16.54 -7.03 12.51
C THR A 62 -17.34 -8.33 12.48
N LYS A 63 -18.09 -8.58 11.39
CA LYS A 63 -18.94 -9.77 11.20
C LYS A 63 -18.42 -10.62 10.04
N ARG A 64 -18.69 -11.93 10.10
CA ARG A 64 -18.30 -12.88 9.05
C ARG A 64 -18.96 -12.48 7.74
N VAL A 65 -18.16 -12.23 6.71
CA VAL A 65 -18.64 -11.87 5.38
C VAL A 65 -18.31 -13.00 4.41
N ASP A 66 -19.21 -13.30 3.48
CA ASP A 66 -18.94 -14.16 2.32
C ASP A 66 -19.06 -13.39 0.99
N ARG A 67 -18.56 -14.02 -0.08
CA ARG A 67 -18.49 -13.43 -1.44
C ARG A 67 -19.85 -13.26 -2.13
N SER A 68 -20.94 -13.78 -1.58
CA SER A 68 -22.30 -13.59 -2.15
C SER A 68 -22.85 -12.18 -1.90
N MET A 69 -22.20 -11.39 -1.03
CA MET A 69 -22.62 -10.04 -0.66
C MET A 69 -22.10 -8.93 -1.59
N GLY A 70 -21.48 -9.26 -2.73
CA GLY A 70 -20.93 -8.30 -3.70
C GLY A 70 -19.46 -7.97 -3.46
N ASP A 71 -19.04 -6.73 -3.75
CA ASP A 71 -17.68 -6.21 -3.53
C ASP A 71 -17.41 -5.98 -2.03
N VAL A 72 -17.48 -7.05 -1.25
CA VAL A 72 -17.18 -6.99 0.17
C VAL A 72 -15.78 -7.48 0.42
N HIS A 73 -14.97 -6.59 0.98
CA HIS A 73 -13.60 -6.86 1.41
C HIS A 73 -13.62 -7.24 2.89
N PRO A 74 -13.40 -8.53 3.24
CA PRO A 74 -13.46 -8.98 4.63
C PRO A 74 -12.49 -8.22 5.55
N PHE A 75 -11.42 -7.66 4.97
CA PHE A 75 -10.37 -6.91 5.67
C PHE A 75 -10.50 -5.38 5.55
N GLY A 76 -11.63 -4.87 5.05
CA GLY A 76 -11.92 -3.45 4.85
C GLY A 76 -11.57 -2.93 3.47
N ASN A 77 -11.98 -1.69 3.17
CA ASN A 77 -11.81 -1.07 1.86
C ASN A 77 -10.32 -0.99 1.47
N PRO A 78 -9.90 -1.64 0.37
CA PRO A 78 -8.48 -1.73 0.02
C PRO A 78 -7.94 -0.39 -0.48
N HIS A 79 -8.77 0.58 -0.86
CA HIS A 79 -8.38 1.91 -1.36
C HIS A 79 -7.91 2.85 -0.24
N TYR A 80 -7.39 2.30 0.85
CA TYR A 80 -6.91 3.05 2.01
C TYR A 80 -5.78 4.01 1.63
N TRP A 81 -5.05 3.79 0.54
CA TRP A 81 -3.94 4.66 0.12
C TRP A 81 -4.42 6.03 -0.40
N LEU A 82 -5.72 6.21 -0.67
CA LEU A 82 -6.27 7.46 -1.21
C LEU A 82 -6.36 8.58 -0.17
N THR A 83 -6.33 8.29 1.13
CA THR A 83 -6.27 9.34 2.16
C THR A 83 -4.82 9.81 2.38
N PRO A 84 -4.53 11.12 2.33
CA PRO A 84 -3.18 11.66 2.53
C PRO A 84 -2.51 11.18 3.83
N ASN A 85 -3.27 11.00 4.91
CA ASN A 85 -2.74 10.52 6.19
C ASN A 85 -2.16 9.10 6.08
N ASN A 86 -2.81 8.20 5.34
CA ASN A 86 -2.26 6.88 5.08
C ASN A 86 -1.04 6.95 4.15
N GLY A 87 -0.99 7.93 3.24
CA GLY A 87 0.22 8.21 2.46
C GLY A 87 1.46 8.44 3.32
N ILE A 88 1.32 9.13 4.46
CA ILE A 88 2.42 9.33 5.43
C ILE A 88 2.84 8.00 6.07
N VAL A 89 1.88 7.16 6.49
CA VAL A 89 2.16 5.85 7.09
C VAL A 89 2.87 4.93 6.10
N ILE A 90 2.35 4.83 4.87
CA ILE A 90 2.93 4.03 3.78
C ILE A 90 4.37 4.47 3.50
N ALA A 91 4.60 5.78 3.32
CA ALA A 91 5.93 6.31 3.03
C ALA A 91 6.91 6.05 4.18
N THR A 92 6.45 6.15 5.43
CA THR A 92 7.26 5.85 6.62
C THR A 92 7.68 4.39 6.62
N ASN A 93 6.74 3.46 6.41
CA ASN A 93 7.03 2.02 6.35
C ASN A 93 8.03 1.68 5.23
N ILE A 94 7.86 2.31 4.05
CA ILE A 94 8.79 2.13 2.92
C ILE A 94 10.19 2.64 3.29
N SER A 95 10.30 3.85 3.85
CA SER A 95 11.58 4.44 4.25
C SER A 95 12.29 3.58 5.30
N THR A 96 11.55 3.09 6.30
CA THR A 96 12.09 2.19 7.32
C THR A 96 12.61 0.91 6.68
N ARG A 97 11.80 0.27 5.83
CA ARG A 97 12.20 -0.99 5.20
C ARG A 97 13.39 -0.84 4.26
N LEU A 98 13.44 0.24 3.47
CA LEU A 98 14.59 0.55 2.63
C LEU A 98 15.86 0.77 3.46
N SER A 99 15.75 1.44 4.61
CA SER A 99 16.89 1.65 5.52
C SER A 99 17.38 0.35 6.17
N GLU A 100 16.49 -0.61 6.41
CA GLU A 100 16.87 -1.95 6.91
C GLU A 100 17.56 -2.80 5.84
N ILE A 101 17.16 -2.65 4.57
CA ILE A 101 17.73 -3.41 3.44
C ILE A 101 19.06 -2.79 2.97
N ASP A 102 19.17 -1.46 3.01
CA ASP A 102 20.28 -0.68 2.50
C ASP A 102 20.69 0.42 3.52
N PRO A 103 21.41 0.03 4.60
CA PRO A 103 21.73 0.93 5.70
C PRO A 103 22.61 2.11 5.30
N ASP A 104 23.48 1.94 4.29
CA ASP A 104 24.39 2.98 3.82
C ASP A 104 23.62 4.19 3.25
N GLN A 105 22.40 3.95 2.75
CA GLN A 105 21.51 4.97 2.20
C GLN A 105 20.39 5.41 3.17
N ALA A 106 20.43 4.99 4.44
CA ALA A 106 19.37 5.25 5.41
C ALA A 106 19.09 6.75 5.62
N ASP A 107 20.12 7.60 5.66
CA ASP A 107 19.95 9.06 5.76
C ASP A 107 19.29 9.67 4.53
N HIS A 108 19.61 9.14 3.35
CA HIS A 108 18.95 9.54 2.11
C HIS A 108 17.46 9.23 2.18
N TYR A 109 17.08 8.00 2.55
CA TYR A 109 15.66 7.62 2.68
C TYR A 109 14.91 8.48 3.69
N ARG A 110 15.51 8.74 4.87
CA ARG A 110 14.92 9.62 5.89
C ARG A 110 14.70 11.05 5.38
N THR A 111 15.65 11.60 4.64
CA THR A 111 15.52 12.93 4.04
C THR A 111 14.42 12.98 2.98
N ARG A 112 14.32 11.94 2.13
CA ARG A 112 13.26 11.83 1.13
C ARG A 112 11.87 11.66 1.78
N LEU A 113 11.79 10.91 2.89
CA LEU A 113 10.57 10.80 3.68
C LEU A 113 10.14 12.16 4.23
N ALA A 114 11.05 12.91 4.86
CA ALA A 114 10.74 14.22 5.42
C ALA A 114 10.23 15.20 4.35
N ASP A 115 10.87 15.23 3.17
CA ASP A 115 10.42 16.03 2.03
C ASP A 115 9.03 15.60 1.53
N PHE A 116 8.79 14.29 1.39
CA PHE A 116 7.50 13.75 0.97
C PHE A 116 6.38 14.13 1.95
N VAL A 117 6.61 13.94 3.25
CA VAL A 117 5.63 14.27 4.30
C VAL A 117 5.31 15.77 4.30
N ARG A 118 6.32 16.62 4.16
CA ARG A 118 6.12 18.07 4.05
C ARG A 118 5.24 18.42 2.85
N ARG A 119 5.60 17.95 1.64
CA ARG A 119 4.83 18.20 0.41
C ARG A 119 3.40 17.66 0.48
N LEU A 120 3.20 16.49 1.10
CA LEU A 120 1.88 15.89 1.24
C LEU A 120 0.99 16.66 2.22
N LYS A 121 1.55 17.15 3.33
CA LYS A 121 0.83 18.03 4.27
C LYS A 121 0.44 19.35 3.63
N GLU A 122 1.37 19.99 2.91
CA GLU A 122 1.10 21.22 2.14
C GLU A 122 -0.01 21.00 1.09
N ALA A 123 0.06 19.88 0.35
CA ALA A 123 -0.95 19.52 -0.64
C ALA A 123 -2.31 19.23 0.01
N SER A 124 -2.34 18.50 1.13
CA SER A 124 -3.58 18.20 1.87
C SER A 124 -4.27 19.48 2.32
N ALA A 125 -3.54 20.40 2.97
CA ALA A 125 -4.11 21.68 3.42
C ALA A 125 -4.68 22.49 2.24
N ARG A 126 -3.99 22.48 1.09
CA ARG A 126 -4.48 23.13 -0.12
C ARG A 126 -5.75 22.45 -0.67
N TRP A 127 -5.81 21.12 -0.70
CA TRP A 127 -6.98 20.38 -1.16
C TRP A 127 -8.18 20.57 -0.22
N ASP A 128 -7.95 20.60 1.09
CA ASP A 128 -8.98 20.87 2.10
C ASP A 128 -9.58 22.26 1.87
N ALA A 129 -8.75 23.29 1.64
CA ALA A 129 -9.21 24.63 1.31
C ALA A 129 -9.98 24.67 -0.03
N LEU A 130 -9.51 23.95 -1.04
CA LEU A 130 -10.13 23.89 -2.37
C LEU A 130 -11.53 23.27 -2.31
N ILE A 131 -11.70 22.19 -1.52
CA ILE A 131 -12.95 21.43 -1.48
C ILE A 131 -13.94 21.96 -0.43
N SER A 132 -13.48 22.76 0.53
CA SER A 132 -14.30 23.32 1.60
C SER A 132 -15.63 23.97 1.12
N PRO A 133 -15.66 24.78 0.03
CA PRO A 133 -16.90 25.37 -0.47
C PRO A 133 -17.96 24.34 -0.94
N TYR A 134 -17.55 23.10 -1.21
CA TYR A 134 -18.41 22.03 -1.70
C TYR A 134 -18.88 21.09 -0.60
N SER A 135 -18.63 21.41 0.67
CA SER A 135 -19.07 20.62 1.81
C SER A 135 -20.56 20.29 1.73
N GLY A 136 -20.91 19.00 1.87
CA GLY A 136 -22.28 18.49 1.75
C GLY A 136 -22.72 18.12 0.33
N THR A 137 -21.89 18.37 -0.69
CA THR A 137 -22.16 17.95 -2.07
C THR A 137 -21.95 16.45 -2.24
N SER A 138 -22.92 15.76 -2.83
CA SER A 138 -22.80 14.35 -3.18
C SER A 138 -21.82 14.15 -4.34
N VAL A 139 -20.93 13.16 -4.22
CA VAL A 139 -19.99 12.76 -5.26
C VAL A 139 -20.28 11.32 -5.67
N VAL A 140 -20.32 11.06 -6.98
CA VAL A 140 -20.48 9.72 -7.54
C VAL A 140 -19.20 9.34 -8.28
N THR A 141 -18.66 8.16 -7.96
CA THR A 141 -17.48 7.60 -8.62
C THR A 141 -17.82 6.22 -9.18
N TYR A 142 -17.10 5.79 -10.21
CA TYR A 142 -17.15 4.42 -10.73
C TYR A 142 -15.78 3.77 -10.56
N HIS A 143 -15.77 2.49 -10.17
CA HIS A 143 -14.57 1.67 -9.97
C HIS A 143 -14.90 0.24 -10.38
#